data_AF-A0A7J7LK06-F1
#
_entry.id   AF-A0A7J7LK06-F1
#
_cell.length_a   1.000
_cell.length_b   1.000
_cell.length_c   1.000
_cell.angle_alpha   90.00
_cell.angle_beta   90.00
_cell.angle_gamma   90.00
#
_symmetry.space_group_name_H-M   'P 1'
#
loop_
_entity.id
_entity.type
_entity.pdbx_description
1 polymer ?
#
loop_
_entity_poly.entity_id
_entity_poly.type
_entity_poly.pdbx_seq_one_letter_code
_entity_poly.pdbx_strand_id
1 'polypeptide(L)' 'MWIQYLPHSTFPQGSSQLKALQTLKVVGCNYSMCIHEELQHLTLLRELVISRCSILGPRCEKDVGEDWNIVSHIPNIHIR' A
#
# COMPACT_ATOMS: atom_id res chain seq x y z
N MET A 1 3.18 -11.16 43.72
CA MET A 1 4.52 -11.03 43.10
C MET A 1 4.32 -10.47 41.71
N TRP A 2 4.86 -9.26 41.45
CA TRP A 2 5.07 -8.70 40.10
C TRP A 2 5.94 -9.68 39.28
N ILE A 3 5.85 -9.77 37.96
CA ILE A 3 6.28 -8.86 36.86
C ILE A 3 5.74 -9.50 35.54
N GLN A 4 5.48 -8.89 34.37
CA GLN A 4 5.68 -7.55 33.80
C GLN A 4 5.14 -7.57 32.34
N TYR A 5 4.66 -6.42 31.85
CA TYR A 5 4.37 -5.99 30.46
C TYR A 5 3.89 -7.00 29.41
N LEU A 6 2.64 -6.82 28.96
CA LEU A 6 2.30 -6.93 27.54
C LEU A 6 1.43 -5.72 27.18
N PRO A 7 1.88 -4.79 26.32
CA PRO A 7 0.97 -3.83 25.72
C PRO A 7 -0.01 -4.62 24.84
N HIS A 8 -1.25 -4.74 25.31
CA HIS A 8 -2.42 -4.81 24.43
C HIS A 8 -2.26 -3.65 23.42
N SER A 9 -2.16 -3.86 22.11
CA SER A 9 -2.94 -4.80 21.33
C SER A 9 -2.09 -5.39 20.21
N THR A 10 -2.09 -6.72 20.12
CA THR A 10 -1.69 -7.47 18.94
C THR A 10 -2.38 -6.88 17.72
N PHE A 11 -1.61 -6.15 16.90
CA PHE A 11 -1.94 -5.87 15.51
C PHE A 11 -2.33 -7.23 14.90
N PRO A 12 -3.53 -7.40 14.31
CA PRO A 12 -3.85 -8.65 13.68
C PRO A 12 -2.77 -8.88 12.62
N GLN A 13 -2.01 -9.96 12.80
CA GLN A 13 -1.11 -10.53 11.80
C GLN A 13 -1.96 -10.96 10.60
N GLY A 14 -2.46 -9.98 9.85
CA GLY A 14 -3.26 -10.11 8.65
C GLY A 14 -2.48 -9.71 7.39
N SER A 15 -1.19 -9.42 7.51
CA SER A 15 -0.33 -9.07 6.37
C SER A 15 -0.04 -10.26 5.43
N SER A 16 -0.47 -11.48 5.77
CA SER A 16 -0.41 -12.64 4.87
C SER A 16 -1.57 -12.73 3.87
N GLN A 17 -2.71 -12.08 4.11
CA GLN A 17 -3.85 -12.15 3.17
C GLN A 17 -3.68 -11.23 1.96
N LEU A 18 -2.95 -10.12 2.12
CA LEU A 18 -2.72 -9.18 1.01
C LEU A 18 -1.64 -9.68 0.04
N LYS A 19 -0.79 -10.63 0.42
CA LYS A 19 0.24 -11.19 -0.48
C LYS A 19 -0.33 -11.82 -1.75
N ALA A 20 -1.58 -12.29 -1.73
CA ALA A 20 -2.27 -12.86 -2.89
C ALA A 20 -3.09 -11.84 -3.70
N LEU A 21 -3.05 -10.55 -3.33
CA LEU A 21 -3.85 -9.52 -3.98
C LEU A 21 -3.33 -9.25 -5.39
N GLN A 22 -4.15 -9.50 -6.40
CA GLN A 22 -3.81 -9.25 -7.81
C GLN A 22 -4.26 -7.87 -8.29
N THR A 23 -5.31 -7.31 -7.70
CA THR A 23 -5.82 -5.98 -8.05
C THR A 23 -6.06 -5.16 -6.79
N LEU A 24 -5.50 -3.95 -6.75
CA LEU A 24 -5.69 -2.98 -5.69
C LEU A 24 -6.29 -1.71 -6.27
N LYS A 25 -7.41 -1.28 -5.70
CA LYS A 25 -8.10 -0.05 -6.12
C LYS A 25 -8.20 0.91 -4.95
N VAL A 26 -7.57 2.06 -5.08
CA VAL A 26 -7.55 3.15 -4.10
C VAL A 26 -8.38 4.30 -4.64
N VAL A 27 -9.45 4.69 -3.94
CA VAL A 27 -10.36 5.75 -4.38
C VAL A 27 -10.63 6.77 -3.28
N GLY A 28 -10.45 8.05 -3.56
CA GLY A 28 -10.83 9.12 -2.63
C GLY A 28 -9.95 9.21 -1.38
N CYS A 29 -8.71 8.70 -1.43
CA CYS A 29 -7.76 8.81 -0.33
C CYS A 29 -7.15 10.21 -0.28
N ASN A 30 -7.49 10.95 0.78
CA ASN A 30 -6.92 12.27 1.11
C ASN A 30 -5.80 12.20 2.17
N TYR A 31 -5.52 11.01 2.69
CA TYR A 31 -4.47 10.82 3.70
C TYR A 31 -3.16 10.43 3.02
N SER A 32 -2.04 10.89 3.59
CA SER A 32 -0.66 10.53 3.21
C SER A 32 -0.30 9.06 3.48
N MET A 33 -1.28 8.24 3.81
CA MET A 33 -1.08 6.93 4.40
C MET A 33 -1.18 5.83 3.34
N CYS A 34 -0.32 4.82 3.50
CA CYS A 34 -0.46 3.46 2.96
C CYS A 34 0.01 3.20 1.52
N ILE A 35 1.19 3.68 1.12
CA ILE A 35 1.85 3.15 -0.10
C ILE A 35 3.23 2.53 0.15
N HIS A 36 3.95 2.91 1.22
CA HIS A 36 5.37 2.58 1.32
C HIS A 36 5.63 1.13 1.72
N GLU A 37 5.21 0.74 2.93
CA GLU A 37 5.54 -0.59 3.44
C GLU A 37 4.54 -1.66 2.98
N GLU A 38 3.26 -1.33 2.83
CA GLU A 38 2.27 -2.35 2.50
C GLU A 38 2.35 -2.80 1.03
N LEU A 39 2.53 -1.87 0.08
CA LEU A 39 2.59 -2.22 -1.36
C LEU A 39 3.85 -2.97 -1.75
N GLN A 40 4.98 -2.68 -1.10
CA GLN A 40 6.22 -3.39 -1.34
C GLN A 40 6.08 -4.89 -1.04
N HIS A 41 5.20 -5.26 -0.09
CA HIS A 41 4.92 -6.65 0.23
C HIS A 41 3.89 -7.30 -0.71
N LEU A 42 3.23 -6.53 -1.59
CA LEU A 42 2.26 -7.03 -2.59
C LEU A 42 3.00 -7.45 -3.87
N THR A 43 3.80 -8.50 -3.76
CA THR A 43 4.60 -9.01 -4.88
C THR A 43 3.76 -9.68 -5.98
N LEU A 44 2.53 -10.10 -5.68
CA LEU A 44 1.61 -10.71 -6.65
C LEU A 44 0.64 -9.69 -7.29
N LEU A 45 0.79 -8.41 -6.97
CA LEU A 45 -0.09 -7.36 -7.48
C LEU A 45 0.17 -7.14 -8.98
N ARG A 46 -0.88 -7.28 -9.77
CA ARG A 46 -0.87 -7.12 -11.23
C ARG A 46 -1.47 -5.80 -11.67
N GLU A 47 -2.40 -5.27 -10.89
CA GLU A 47 -3.15 -4.08 -11.24
C GLU A 47 -3.29 -3.14 -10.03
N LEU A 48 -2.89 -1.89 -10.22
CA LEU A 48 -3.05 -0.81 -9.26
C LEU A 48 -3.89 0.30 -9.90
N VAL A 49 -5.03 0.61 -9.30
CA VAL A 49 -5.91 1.69 -9.76
C VAL A 49 -6.00 2.75 -8.67
N ILE A 50 -5.50 3.94 -8.94
CA ILE A 50 -5.61 5.11 -8.07
C ILE A 50 -6.61 6.07 -8.71
N SER A 51 -7.65 6.48 -7.99
CA SER A 51 -8.68 7.38 -8.52
C SER A 51 -9.10 8.43 -7.51
N ARG A 52 -9.21 9.70 -7.91
CA ARG A 52 -9.62 10.79 -7.00
C ARG A 52 -8.73 10.89 -5.75
N CYS A 53 -7.45 10.58 -5.88
CA CYS A 53 -6.46 10.70 -4.81
C CYS A 53 -5.48 11.81 -5.18
N SER A 54 -5.62 12.98 -4.57
CA SER A 54 -4.81 14.17 -4.88
C SER A 54 -3.35 14.04 -4.44
N ILE A 55 -3.04 13.16 -3.48
CA ILE A 55 -1.68 12.94 -2.97
C ILE A 55 -1.05 11.69 -3.60
N LEU A 56 -1.79 10.58 -3.64
CA LEU A 56 -1.24 9.28 -4.06
C LEU A 56 -1.01 9.19 -5.57
N GLY A 57 -1.83 9.85 -6.38
CA GLY A 57 -1.67 9.86 -7.83
C GLY A 57 -0.29 10.38 -8.25
N PRO A 58 0.09 11.61 -7.89
CA PRO A 58 1.40 12.18 -8.23
C PRO A 58 2.58 11.39 -7.65
N ARG A 59 2.44 10.80 -6.46
CA ARG A 59 3.52 10.02 -5.82
C ARG A 59 3.77 8.67 -6.48
N CYS A 60 2.75 8.05 -7.07
CA CYS A 60 2.87 6.81 -7.82
C CYS A 60 3.02 7.02 -9.33
N GLU A 61 3.18 8.28 -9.77
CA GLU A 61 3.33 8.60 -11.17
C GLU A 61 4.60 7.99 -11.75
N LYS A 62 4.48 7.44 -12.96
CA LYS A 62 5.58 6.74 -13.61
C LYS A 62 6.80 7.65 -13.80
N ASP A 63 7.95 7.17 -13.34
CA ASP A 63 9.28 7.80 -13.47
C ASP A 63 9.47 9.16 -12.76
N VAL A 64 8.40 9.77 -12.23
CA VAL A 64 8.41 11.09 -11.57
C VAL A 64 8.02 10.99 -10.10
N GLY A 65 7.13 10.06 -9.76
CA GLY A 65 6.61 9.90 -8.42
C GLY A 65 7.66 9.38 -7.43
N GLU A 66 7.71 9.96 -6.23
CA GLU A 66 8.61 9.53 -5.15
C GLU A 66 8.44 8.04 -4.80
N ASP A 67 7.22 7.54 -4.92
CA ASP A 67 6.85 6.17 -4.57
C ASP A 67 6.86 5.25 -5.80
N TRP A 68 7.26 5.74 -6.98
CA TRP A 68 7.27 4.95 -8.22
C TRP A 68 8.08 3.67 -8.08
N ASN A 69 9.26 3.74 -7.45
CA ASN A 69 10.10 2.56 -7.24
C ASN A 69 9.39 1.44 -6.46
N ILE A 70 8.43 1.80 -5.60
CA ILE A 70 7.66 0.88 -4.76
C ILE A 70 6.56 0.18 -5.55
N VAL A 71 6.00 0.85 -6.57
CA VAL A 71 4.93 0.30 -7.42
C VAL A 71 5.45 -0.17 -8.78
N SER A 72 6.71 0.09 -9.12
CA SER A 72 7.32 -0.18 -10.43
C SER A 72 7.31 -1.67 -10.81
N HIS A 73 7.22 -2.58 -9.83
CA HIS A 73 7.09 -4.01 -10.07
C HIS A 73 5.70 -4.42 -10.57
N ILE A 74 4.70 -3.53 -10.46
CA ILE A 74 3.31 -3.79 -10.84
C ILE A 74 3.15 -3.52 -12.35
N PRO A 75 2.71 -4.51 -13.14
CA PRO A 75 2.66 -4.38 -14.60
C PRO A 75 1.58 -3.41 -15.10
N ASN A 76 0.46 -3.25 -14.40
CA ASN A 76 -0.63 -2.37 -14.80
C ASN A 76 -0.92 -1.33 -13.72
N ILE A 77 -0.63 -0.07 -14.00
CA ILE A 77 -0.86 1.05 -13.07
C ILE A 77 -1.74 2.08 -13.78
N HIS A 78 -2.87 2.38 -13.18
CA HIS A 78 -3.86 3.32 -13.68
C HIS A 78 -4.10 4.41 -12.66
N ILE A 79 -3.71 5.65 -12.99
CA ILE A 79 -3.92 6.83 -12.14
C ILE A 79 -4.96 7.71 -12.83
N ARG A 80 -6.03 8.08 -12.11
CA ARG A 80 -7.19 8.83 -12.64
C ARG A 80 -7.68 9.93 -11.70
#